data_AF-A0A510KKE7-F1
#
_entry.id   AF-A0A510KKE7-F1
#
_cell.length_a   1.000
_cell.length_b   1.000
_cell.length_c   1.000
_cell.angle_alpha   90.00
_cell.angle_beta   90.00
_cell.angle_gamma   90.00
#
_symmetry.space_group_name_H-M   'P 1'
#
loop_
_entity.id
_entity.type
_entity.pdbx_description
1 polymer ?
#
loop_
_entity_poly.entity_id
_entity_poly.type
_entity_poly.pdbx_seq_one_letter_code
_entity_poly.pdbx_strand_id
1 'polypeptide(L)'
;MCRGYYETQDNRIALEKKSKEFKKAGKILMMQDIPHYNSAAGRYYYSIYIRIVQLMRILNKINNIEDRKDSHQYTIRLFNQSLQQEIAPKMSVKNQHKVLSLINRLEDCSKYRIKADYKEVFLNINNVNFLKKTLNLFDEIYDETLEVLEIEKYEK
;
A
#
# COMPACT_ATOMS: atom_id res chain seq x y z
N MET A 1 -7.01 -26.38 -14.65
CA MET A 1 -6.81 -24.90 -14.63
C MET A 1 -6.01 -24.54 -13.38
N CYS A 2 -4.66 -24.51 -13.41
CA CYS A 2 -3.86 -24.28 -12.19
C CYS A 2 -2.48 -23.63 -12.43
N ARG A 3 -2.24 -22.88 -13.52
CA ARG A 3 -0.94 -22.22 -13.75
C ARG A 3 -0.85 -20.79 -13.23
N GLY A 4 -1.95 -20.03 -13.21
CA GLY A 4 -1.94 -18.63 -12.77
C GLY A 4 -1.87 -18.40 -11.25
N TYR A 5 -2.33 -19.37 -10.43
CA TYR A 5 -2.43 -19.19 -8.98
C TYR A 5 -1.09 -19.34 -8.23
N TYR A 6 -0.21 -20.24 -8.68
CA TYR A 6 1.11 -20.44 -8.06
C TYR A 6 2.07 -19.28 -8.35
N GLU A 7 2.04 -18.71 -9.57
CA GLU A 7 2.81 -17.48 -9.89
C GLU A 7 2.36 -16.27 -9.05
N THR A 8 1.08 -16.18 -8.68
CA THR A 8 0.61 -15.10 -7.79
C THR A 8 1.05 -15.27 -6.34
N GLN A 9 1.36 -16.49 -5.90
CA GLN A 9 1.69 -16.81 -4.49
C GLN A 9 3.15 -16.49 -4.15
N ASP A 10 4.11 -17.00 -4.94
CA ASP A 10 5.54 -16.69 -4.74
C ASP A 10 5.81 -15.19 -4.88
N ASN A 11 5.09 -14.53 -5.79
CA ASN A 11 5.11 -13.09 -5.95
C ASN A 11 4.56 -12.36 -4.71
N ARG A 12 3.51 -12.86 -4.04
CA ARG A 12 3.01 -12.24 -2.80
C ARG A 12 4.05 -12.26 -1.69
N ILE A 13 4.59 -13.42 -1.35
CA ILE A 13 5.51 -13.56 -0.21
C ILE A 13 6.75 -12.69 -0.44
N ALA A 14 7.26 -12.66 -1.67
CA ALA A 14 8.35 -11.77 -2.07
C ALA A 14 7.97 -10.29 -1.94
N LEU A 15 6.78 -9.88 -2.38
CA LEU A 15 6.29 -8.50 -2.25
C LEU A 15 6.05 -8.10 -0.79
N GLU A 16 5.59 -9.01 0.06
CA GLU A 16 5.46 -8.76 1.50
C GLU A 16 6.81 -8.57 2.19
N LYS A 17 7.79 -9.41 1.84
CA LYS A 17 9.17 -9.21 2.29
C LYS A 17 9.68 -7.84 1.81
N LYS A 18 9.39 -7.47 0.56
CA LYS A 18 9.80 -6.18 0.00
C LYS A 18 9.13 -5.00 0.70
N SER A 19 7.86 -5.15 1.09
CA SER A 19 7.13 -4.14 1.85
C SER A 19 7.79 -3.90 3.20
N LYS A 20 8.13 -4.98 3.91
CA LYS A 20 8.83 -4.94 5.20
C LYS A 20 10.22 -4.30 5.06
N GLU A 21 10.96 -4.60 3.99
CA GLU A 21 12.24 -3.95 3.67
C GLU A 21 12.08 -2.44 3.49
N PHE A 22 11.07 -2.01 2.73
CA PHE A 22 10.77 -0.59 2.55
C PHE A 22 10.43 0.10 3.87
N LYS A 23 9.55 -0.49 4.70
CA LYS A 23 9.23 0.04 6.04
C LYS A 23 10.48 0.19 6.91
N LYS A 24 11.36 -0.82 6.92
CA LYS A 24 12.63 -0.79 7.66
C LYS A 24 13.55 0.31 7.14
N ALA A 25 13.72 0.42 5.83
CA ALA A 25 14.54 1.46 5.21
C ALA A 25 14.03 2.87 5.53
N GLY A 26 12.70 3.10 5.48
CA GLY A 26 12.09 4.37 5.87
C GLY A 26 12.37 4.74 7.32
N LYS A 27 12.38 3.76 8.23
CA LYS A 27 12.76 3.97 9.64
C LYS A 27 14.22 4.37 9.79
N ILE A 28 15.14 3.67 9.11
CA ILE A 28 16.58 3.96 9.16
C ILE A 28 16.87 5.37 8.65
N LEU A 29 16.28 5.76 7.51
CA LEU A 29 16.46 7.09 6.90
C LEU A 29 15.99 8.24 7.80
N MET A 30 15.03 7.98 8.70
CA MET A 30 14.54 8.93 9.70
C MET A 30 15.40 9.00 10.96
N MET A 31 16.28 8.02 11.18
CA MET A 31 17.13 7.90 12.38
C MET A 31 18.57 8.38 12.16
N GLN A 32 18.90 8.83 10.94
CA GLN A 32 20.21 9.40 10.65
C GLN A 32 20.34 10.80 11.27
N ASP A 33 21.58 11.25 11.51
CA ASP A 33 21.89 12.57 12.07
C ASP A 33 21.24 13.71 11.28
N ILE A 34 21.19 13.55 9.95
CA ILE A 34 20.40 14.37 9.05
C ILE A 34 19.32 13.49 8.41
N PRO A 35 18.04 13.60 8.82
CA PRO A 35 16.99 12.77 8.28
C PRO A 35 16.73 12.99 6.78
N HIS A 36 16.68 11.90 6.02
CA HIS A 36 16.38 11.93 4.59
C HIS A 36 14.86 11.85 4.33
N TYR A 37 14.15 12.95 4.55
CA TYR A 37 12.68 12.97 4.54
C TYR A 37 12.04 12.49 3.23
N ASN A 38 12.48 12.98 2.06
CA ASN A 38 11.93 12.56 0.77
C ASN A 38 12.12 11.06 0.54
N SER A 39 13.33 10.55 0.80
CA SER A 39 13.62 9.12 0.67
C SER A 39 12.79 8.29 1.66
N ALA A 40 12.68 8.71 2.92
CA ALA A 40 11.87 8.03 3.91
C ALA A 40 10.38 7.98 3.53
N ALA A 41 9.84 9.11 3.04
CA ALA A 41 8.49 9.21 2.52
C ALA A 41 8.26 8.23 1.36
N GLY A 42 9.17 8.21 0.37
CA GLY A 42 9.10 7.27 -0.75
C GLY A 42 9.09 5.81 -0.26
N ARG A 43 9.94 5.45 0.70
CA ARG A 43 9.96 4.09 1.28
C ARG A 43 8.65 3.72 1.96
N TYR A 44 8.08 4.59 2.80
CA TYR A 44 6.78 4.30 3.41
C TYR A 44 5.66 4.20 2.38
N TYR A 45 5.66 5.07 1.37
CA TYR A 45 4.70 4.99 0.26
C TYR A 45 4.78 3.65 -0.48
N TYR A 46 5.98 3.23 -0.90
CA TYR A 46 6.15 1.98 -1.64
C TYR A 46 5.84 0.73 -0.79
N SER A 47 6.03 0.78 0.53
CA SER A 47 5.57 -0.30 1.42
C SER A 47 4.05 -0.49 1.37
N ILE A 48 3.27 0.59 1.21
CA ILE A 48 1.82 0.50 1.02
C ILE A 48 1.50 0.07 -0.43
N TYR A 49 2.08 0.79 -1.39
CA TYR A 49 1.66 0.71 -2.79
C TYR A 49 1.84 -0.68 -3.41
N ILE A 50 2.95 -1.37 -3.14
CA ILE A 50 3.18 -2.69 -3.74
C ILE A 50 2.14 -3.72 -3.27
N ARG A 51 1.66 -3.59 -2.02
CA ARG A 51 0.63 -4.46 -1.46
C ARG A 51 -0.73 -4.15 -2.06
N ILE A 52 -1.03 -2.87 -2.25
CA ILE A 52 -2.21 -2.44 -2.99
C ILE A 52 -2.20 -3.02 -4.42
N VAL A 53 -1.11 -2.86 -5.18
CA VAL A 53 -0.98 -3.42 -6.53
C VAL A 53 -1.25 -4.92 -6.53
N GLN A 54 -0.66 -5.64 -5.57
CA GLN A 54 -0.86 -7.07 -5.46
C GLN A 54 -2.33 -7.45 -5.17
N LEU A 55 -2.99 -6.79 -4.21
CA LEU A 55 -4.41 -7.01 -3.91
C LEU A 55 -5.28 -6.75 -5.14
N MET A 56 -4.98 -5.69 -5.90
CA MET A 56 -5.73 -5.35 -7.10
C MET A 56 -5.50 -6.34 -8.25
N ARG A 57 -4.31 -6.95 -8.34
CA ARG A 57 -4.03 -8.06 -9.27
C ARG A 57 -4.82 -9.30 -8.90
N ILE A 58 -4.89 -9.65 -7.61
CA ILE A 58 -5.70 -10.77 -7.11
C ILE A 58 -7.19 -10.57 -7.44
N LEU A 59 -7.68 -9.33 -7.33
CA LEU A 59 -9.04 -8.97 -7.71
C LEU A 59 -9.27 -8.92 -9.24
N ASN A 60 -8.26 -9.22 -10.07
CA ASN A 60 -8.27 -9.11 -11.53
C ASN A 60 -8.69 -7.72 -12.05
N LYS A 61 -8.46 -6.68 -11.25
CA LYS A 61 -8.85 -5.30 -11.60
C LYS A 61 -7.77 -4.58 -12.38
N ILE A 62 -6.52 -5.09 -12.38
CA ILE A 62 -5.35 -4.40 -12.93
C ILE A 62 -4.46 -5.33 -13.75
N ASN A 63 -4.91 -5.74 -14.94
CA ASN A 63 -4.13 -6.69 -15.75
C ASN A 63 -2.91 -6.07 -16.45
N ASN A 64 -2.89 -4.76 -16.74
CA ASN A 64 -1.77 -4.05 -17.41
C ASN A 64 -1.80 -2.53 -17.12
N ILE A 65 -1.38 -2.10 -15.92
CA ILE A 65 -1.43 -0.68 -15.51
C ILE A 65 -0.13 0.10 -15.74
N GLU A 66 0.96 -0.60 -16.06
CA GLU A 66 2.33 -0.04 -16.04
C GLU A 66 2.54 1.11 -17.04
N ASP A 67 1.72 1.23 -18.08
CA ASP A 67 1.86 2.27 -19.13
C ASP A 67 1.09 3.58 -18.89
N ARG A 68 0.39 3.76 -17.76
CA ARG A 68 -0.36 5.01 -17.50
C ARG A 68 0.47 6.05 -16.73
N LYS A 69 0.49 7.29 -17.24
CA LYS A 69 1.12 8.47 -16.61
C LYS A 69 0.62 8.76 -15.18
N ASP A 70 -0.59 8.31 -14.84
CA ASP A 70 -1.22 8.40 -13.51
C ASP A 70 -1.55 7.03 -12.88
N SER A 71 -0.79 6.00 -13.25
CA SER A 71 -1.00 4.60 -12.82
C SER A 71 -1.16 4.45 -11.30
N HIS A 72 -0.36 5.17 -10.51
CA HIS A 72 -0.38 5.12 -9.05
C HIS A 72 -1.70 5.65 -8.44
N GLN A 73 -2.12 6.86 -8.84
CA GLN A 73 -3.37 7.46 -8.35
C GLN A 73 -4.58 6.64 -8.79
N TYR A 74 -4.57 6.20 -10.04
CA TYR A 74 -5.63 5.35 -10.57
C TYR A 74 -5.75 4.03 -9.81
N THR A 75 -4.62 3.35 -9.55
CA THR A 75 -4.60 2.10 -8.76
C THR A 75 -5.14 2.32 -7.35
N ILE A 76 -4.73 3.40 -6.67
CA ILE A 76 -5.22 3.73 -5.32
C ILE A 76 -6.73 4.00 -5.33
N ARG A 77 -7.25 4.69 -6.35
CA ARG A 77 -8.71 4.93 -6.46
C ARG A 77 -9.49 3.64 -6.66
N LEU A 78 -9.03 2.76 -7.55
CA LEU A 78 -9.65 1.44 -7.73
C LEU A 78 -9.60 0.62 -6.44
N PHE A 79 -8.46 0.64 -5.74
CA PHE A 79 -8.33 -0.02 -4.45
C PHE A 79 -9.27 0.56 -3.40
N ASN A 80 -9.38 1.88 -3.28
CA ASN A 80 -10.30 2.53 -2.37
C ASN A 80 -11.76 2.12 -2.64
N GLN A 81 -12.14 2.03 -3.93
CA GLN A 81 -13.47 1.57 -4.32
C GLN A 81 -13.73 0.12 -3.90
N SER A 82 -12.84 -0.81 -4.25
CA SER A 82 -12.98 -2.22 -3.84
C SER A 82 -12.90 -2.38 -2.33
N LEU A 83 -12.03 -1.64 -1.64
CA LEU A 83 -11.91 -1.65 -0.19
C LEU A 83 -13.22 -1.21 0.48
N GLN A 84 -13.85 -0.15 -0.02
CA GLN A 84 -15.11 0.38 0.54
C GLN A 84 -16.32 -0.50 0.22
N GLN A 85 -16.43 -1.00 -1.01
CA GLN A 85 -17.66 -1.62 -1.52
C GLN A 85 -17.65 -3.15 -1.39
N GLU A 86 -16.48 -3.78 -1.53
CA GLU A 86 -16.38 -5.24 -1.66
C GLU A 86 -15.76 -5.89 -0.41
N ILE A 87 -14.82 -5.20 0.24
CA ILE A 87 -14.02 -5.75 1.35
C ILE A 87 -14.57 -5.30 2.71
N ALA A 88 -14.64 -3.99 2.96
CA ALA A 88 -15.03 -3.44 4.26
C ALA A 88 -16.36 -3.98 4.81
N PRO A 89 -17.44 -4.16 4.01
CA PRO A 89 -18.70 -4.70 4.53
C PRO A 89 -18.59 -6.11 5.15
N LYS A 90 -17.51 -6.84 4.84
CA LYS A 90 -17.23 -8.18 5.34
C LYS A 90 -16.22 -8.20 6.49
N MET A 91 -15.65 -7.04 6.82
CA MET A 91 -14.72 -6.88 7.95
C MET A 91 -15.48 -6.63 9.26
N SER A 92 -14.79 -6.77 10.38
CA SER A 92 -15.19 -6.36 11.70
C SER A 92 -15.57 -4.87 11.75
N VAL A 93 -16.58 -4.52 12.55
CA VAL A 93 -17.06 -3.13 12.69
C VAL A 93 -15.91 -2.18 13.08
N LYS A 94 -14.99 -2.64 13.94
CA LYS A 94 -13.78 -1.90 14.32
C LYS A 94 -12.93 -1.51 13.10
N ASN A 95 -12.72 -2.44 12.17
CA ASN A 95 -11.88 -2.19 11.00
C ASN A 95 -12.63 -1.49 9.85
N GLN A 96 -13.96 -1.60 9.77
CA GLN A 96 -14.77 -0.77 8.87
C GLN A 96 -14.56 0.74 9.11
N HIS A 97 -14.52 1.19 10.37
CA HIS A 97 -14.22 2.58 10.69
C HIS A 97 -12.79 2.99 10.29
N LYS A 98 -11.84 2.08 10.43
CA LYS A 98 -10.44 2.30 10.02
C LYS A 98 -10.31 2.43 8.50
N VAL A 99 -11.06 1.65 7.73
CA VAL A 99 -11.08 1.73 6.27
C VAL A 99 -11.47 3.12 5.80
N LEU A 100 -12.52 3.72 6.36
CA LEU A 100 -12.93 5.09 6.00
C LEU A 100 -11.80 6.11 6.24
N SER A 101 -11.09 5.99 7.36
CA SER A 101 -9.93 6.84 7.65
C SER A 101 -8.78 6.57 6.67
N LEU A 102 -8.54 5.31 6.31
CA LEU A 102 -7.46 4.91 5.41
C LEU A 102 -7.67 5.44 3.99
N ILE A 103 -8.87 5.30 3.43
CA ILE A 103 -9.21 5.70 2.05
C ILE A 103 -8.84 7.16 1.80
N ASN A 104 -9.26 8.06 2.69
CA ASN A 104 -8.95 9.49 2.60
C ASN A 104 -7.44 9.76 2.64
N ARG A 105 -6.69 8.97 3.42
CA ARG A 105 -5.25 9.16 3.60
C ARG A 105 -4.45 8.61 2.42
N LEU A 106 -4.88 7.53 1.79
CA LEU A 106 -4.18 6.91 0.67
C LEU A 106 -4.11 7.83 -0.56
N GLU A 107 -5.17 8.59 -0.82
CA GLU A 107 -5.17 9.58 -1.90
C GLU A 107 -4.12 10.67 -1.69
N ASP A 108 -3.98 11.19 -0.47
CA ASP A 108 -2.96 12.18 -0.14
C ASP A 108 -1.53 11.62 -0.18
N CYS A 109 -1.36 10.35 0.20
CA CYS A 109 -0.06 9.67 0.10
C CYS A 109 0.47 9.63 -1.34
N SER A 110 -0.40 9.43 -2.33
CA SER A 110 -0.02 9.46 -3.74
C SER A 110 0.54 10.82 -4.20
N LYS A 111 0.00 11.92 -3.66
CA LYS A 111 0.46 13.29 -3.94
C LYS A 111 1.85 13.54 -3.34
N TYR A 112 2.12 12.98 -2.16
CA TYR A 112 3.44 13.10 -1.52
C TYR A 112 4.54 12.35 -2.27
N ARG A 113 4.24 11.24 -2.95
CA ARG A 113 5.22 10.54 -3.81
C ARG A 113 5.69 11.40 -4.97
N ILE A 114 4.79 12.13 -5.63
CA ILE A 114 5.16 13.03 -6.73
C ILE A 114 6.15 14.09 -6.22
N LYS A 115 5.88 14.67 -5.05
CA LYS A 115 6.77 15.65 -4.40
C LYS A 115 8.10 15.03 -3.95
N ALA A 116 8.08 13.79 -3.45
CA ALA A 116 9.29 13.10 -3.00
C ALA A 116 10.25 12.79 -4.16
N ASP A 117 9.70 12.34 -5.31
CA ASP A 117 10.48 11.81 -6.43
C ASP A 117 10.89 12.89 -7.44
N TYR A 118 10.07 13.92 -7.64
CA TYR A 118 10.41 15.05 -8.50
C TYR A 118 10.94 16.19 -7.61
N LYS A 119 12.26 16.31 -7.58
CA LYS A 119 13.16 17.04 -6.64
C LYS A 119 12.89 18.52 -6.36
N GLU A 120 11.75 19.08 -6.76
CA GLU A 120 11.43 20.49 -6.59
C GLU A 120 10.78 20.81 -5.24
N VAL A 121 10.30 19.81 -4.50
CA VAL A 121 9.64 20.01 -3.19
C VAL A 121 10.26 19.12 -2.10
N PHE A 122 10.83 19.76 -1.08
CA PHE A 122 11.31 19.07 0.12
C PHE A 122 10.13 18.76 1.04
N LEU A 123 9.99 17.48 1.41
CA LEU A 123 9.07 17.03 2.44
C LEU A 123 9.66 17.30 3.82
N ASN A 124 8.78 17.58 4.78
CA ASN A 124 9.17 17.75 6.18
C ASN A 124 8.75 16.53 7.02
N ILE A 125 9.13 16.57 8.30
CA ILE A 125 8.82 15.51 9.26
C ILE A 125 7.31 15.23 9.39
N ASN A 126 6.45 16.24 9.23
CA ASN A 126 5.00 16.04 9.30
C ASN A 126 4.49 15.23 8.12
N ASN A 127 5.02 15.47 6.90
CA ASN A 127 4.67 14.66 5.73
C ASN A 127 5.10 13.19 5.92
N VAL A 128 6.31 12.97 6.43
CA VAL A 128 6.83 11.61 6.66
C VAL A 128 6.03 10.90 7.76
N ASN A 129 5.72 11.61 8.85
CA ASN A 129 4.90 11.08 9.94
C ASN A 129 3.47 10.75 9.48
N PHE A 130 2.89 11.54 8.57
CA PHE A 130 1.61 11.23 7.97
C PHE A 130 1.65 9.89 7.23
N LEU A 131 2.63 9.71 6.32
CA LEU A 131 2.85 8.46 5.59
C LEU A 131 3.08 7.26 6.52
N LYS A 132 3.93 7.41 7.54
CA LYS A 132 4.20 6.36 8.53
C LYS A 132 2.93 5.97 9.29
N LYS A 133 2.12 6.95 9.73
CA LYS A 133 0.85 6.67 10.40
C LYS A 133 -0.15 6.02 9.44
N THR A 134 -0.14 6.36 8.14
CA THR A 134 -1.02 5.75 7.14
C THR A 134 -0.62 4.30 6.89
N LEU A 135 0.68 4.03 6.82
CA LEU A 135 1.23 2.68 6.74
C LEU A 135 0.84 1.84 7.96
N ASN A 136 0.93 2.37 9.18
CA ASN A 136 0.50 1.64 10.36
C ASN A 136 -1.00 1.32 10.32
N LEU A 137 -1.84 2.27 9.91
CA LEU A 137 -3.27 2.04 9.76
C LEU A 137 -3.57 0.97 8.69
N PHE A 138 -2.84 0.99 7.58
CA PHE A 138 -2.92 -0.03 6.55
C PHE A 138 -2.54 -1.41 7.10
N ASP A 139 -1.42 -1.50 7.82
CA ASP A 139 -0.96 -2.76 8.45
C ASP A 139 -2.00 -3.33 9.41
N GLU A 140 -2.68 -2.49 10.19
CA GLU A 140 -3.72 -2.92 11.14
C GLU A 140 -4.95 -3.55 10.49
N ILE A 141 -5.20 -3.29 9.21
CA ILE A 141 -6.35 -3.84 8.48
C ILE A 141 -5.94 -4.87 7.43
N TYR A 142 -4.64 -5.03 7.18
CA TYR A 142 -4.13 -5.80 6.05
C TYR A 142 -4.42 -7.29 6.21
N ASP A 143 -4.22 -7.85 7.40
CA ASP A 143 -4.44 -9.28 7.66
C ASP A 143 -5.93 -9.63 7.47
N GLU A 144 -6.85 -8.85 8.04
CA GLU A 144 -8.29 -9.06 7.82
C GLU A 144 -8.71 -8.80 6.35
N THR A 145 -8.00 -7.92 5.64
CA THR A 145 -8.20 -7.76 4.18
C THR A 145 -7.84 -9.04 3.44
N LEU A 146 -6.73 -9.71 3.80
CA LEU A 146 -6.33 -10.98 3.22
C LEU A 146 -7.34 -12.09 3.54
N GLU A 147 -7.82 -12.15 4.77
CA GLU A 147 -8.83 -13.11 5.23
C GLU A 147 -10.15 -12.96 4.45
N VAL A 148 -10.67 -11.74 4.32
CA VAL A 148 -11.91 -11.44 3.59
C VAL A 148 -11.80 -11.81 2.10
N LEU A 149 -10.61 -11.65 1.53
CA LEU A 149 -10.34 -12.04 0.15
C LEU A 149 -10.03 -13.53 -0.01
N GLU A 150 -10.07 -14.30 1.09
CA GLU A 150 -9.75 -15.72 1.16
C GLU A 150 -8.37 -16.09 0.57
N ILE A 151 -7.42 -15.15 0.61
CA ILE A 151 -6.11 -15.32 -0.02
C ILE A 151 -5.32 -16.46 0.65
N GLU A 152 -5.44 -16.59 1.97
CA GLU A 152 -4.71 -17.60 2.76
C GLU A 152 -5.23 -19.04 2.56
N LYS A 153 -6.47 -19.23 2.08
CA LYS A 153 -7.04 -20.57 1.86
C LYS A 153 -6.39 -21.33 0.70
N TYR A 154 -5.63 -20.64 -0.14
CA TYR A 154 -4.96 -21.21 -1.31
C TYR A 154 -3.45 -21.44 -1.10
N GLU A 155 -2.95 -21.29 0.14
CA GLU A 155 -1.50 -21.28 0.45
C GLU A 155 -0.94 -22.58 1.08
N LYS A 156 -1.56 -23.74 0.80
CA LYS A 156 -1.06 -25.04 1.26
C LYS A 156 0.11 -25.57 0.45
#